data_AF-A0AAE0D8N7-F1
#
_entry.id   AF-A0AAE0D8N7-F1
#
_cell.length_a   1.000
_cell.length_b   1.000
_cell.length_c   1.000
_cell.angle_alpha   90.00
_cell.angle_beta   90.00
_cell.angle_gamma   90.00
#
_symmetry.space_group_name_H-M   'P 1'
#
loop_
_entity.id
_entity.type
_entity.pdbx_description
1 polymer ?
#
loop_
_entity_poly.entity_id
_entity_poly.type
_entity_poly.pdbx_seq_one_letter_code
_entity_poly.pdbx_strand_id
1 'polypeptide(L)'
;TLTLTLPLTLTLTLTLSNLAKRSQPLGQGNLQLLWKMPRKTSNGDDTDPSSTDFLGPWKEIKSILSPEMDSDQVRILDWIIAEPKSVLESGNVVLSVNHGGSNFFHEALCTGIPQVVLPGWADCYDFAQRAEILGIGRWANRKAKPYWNRDELGENLEEILFGTDSKMIQARAKDLAKRHPEGAGRSKAADEILALLGEPTSKV
;
A
#
# COMPACT_ATOMS: atom_id res chain seq x y z
N THR A 1 1.15 -5.12 -15.18
CA THR A 1 1.17 -5.74 -13.84
C THR A 1 2.58 -5.68 -13.26
N LEU A 2 2.79 -4.86 -12.24
CA LEU A 2 4.07 -4.81 -11.51
C LEU A 2 4.27 -6.14 -10.81
N THR A 3 5.34 -6.84 -11.19
CA THR A 3 5.65 -8.17 -10.69
C THR A 3 6.93 -8.07 -9.87
N LEU A 4 6.97 -8.69 -8.70
CA LEU A 4 8.20 -8.90 -7.94
C LEU A 4 9.03 -9.96 -8.68
N THR A 5 10.22 -9.60 -9.17
CA THR A 5 11.17 -10.58 -9.73
C THR A 5 12.13 -11.08 -8.63
N LEU A 6 12.76 -12.23 -8.88
CA LEU A 6 13.72 -12.89 -7.97
C LEU A 6 14.84 -11.96 -7.42
N PRO A 7 15.62 -11.24 -8.27
CA PRO A 7 16.70 -10.36 -7.79
C PRO A 7 16.18 -9.16 -7.01
N LEU A 8 14.98 -8.71 -7.39
CA LEU A 8 14.29 -7.59 -6.77
C LEU A 8 13.81 -7.93 -5.36
N THR A 9 13.47 -9.19 -5.10
CA THR A 9 12.93 -9.60 -3.80
C THR A 9 14.02 -9.81 -2.76
N LEU A 10 15.16 -10.41 -3.12
CA LEU A 10 16.35 -10.56 -2.25
C LEU A 10 16.80 -9.21 -1.65
N THR A 11 16.71 -8.15 -2.44
CA THR A 11 17.24 -6.85 -2.04
C THR A 11 16.19 -5.97 -1.35
N LEU A 12 14.92 -6.13 -1.71
CA LEU A 12 13.80 -5.60 -0.93
C LEU A 12 13.79 -6.21 0.48
N THR A 13 14.11 -7.50 0.60
CA THR A 13 14.31 -8.15 1.90
C THR A 13 15.37 -7.43 2.73
N LEU A 14 16.54 -7.12 2.16
CA LEU A 14 17.58 -6.39 2.91
C LEU A 14 17.12 -4.99 3.33
N THR A 15 16.40 -4.27 2.46
CA THR A 15 15.81 -2.98 2.82
C THR A 15 14.78 -3.16 3.93
N LEU A 16 13.85 -4.10 3.82
CA LEU A 16 12.82 -4.40 4.83
C LEU A 16 13.43 -4.89 6.16
N SER A 17 14.44 -5.74 6.14
CA SER A 17 15.17 -6.20 7.34
C SER A 17 15.94 -5.05 7.99
N ASN A 18 16.52 -4.13 7.20
CA ASN A 18 17.14 -2.91 7.74
C ASN A 18 16.10 -1.93 8.32
N LEU A 19 14.94 -1.79 7.68
CA LEU A 19 13.81 -1.01 8.20
C LEU A 19 13.31 -1.62 9.52
N ALA A 20 13.17 -2.95 9.60
CA ALA A 20 12.75 -3.69 10.79
C ALA A 20 13.77 -3.58 11.95
N LYS A 21 15.07 -3.68 11.67
CA LYS A 21 16.11 -3.44 12.70
C LYS A 21 16.10 -2.00 13.23
N ARG A 22 15.76 -1.03 12.38
CA ARG A 22 15.66 0.39 12.76
C ARG A 22 14.38 0.75 13.51
N SER A 23 13.32 -0.07 13.47
CA SER A 23 12.10 0.17 14.24
C SER A 23 12.20 -0.30 15.70
N GLN A 24 13.06 -1.27 16.00
CA GLN A 24 13.25 -1.81 17.37
C GLN A 24 13.61 -0.76 18.46
N PRO A 25 14.42 0.29 18.20
CA PRO A 25 14.78 1.28 19.22
C PRO A 25 13.69 2.31 19.55
N LEU A 26 12.57 2.36 18.82
CA LEU A 26 11.55 3.42 18.95
C LEU A 26 10.50 3.17 20.05
N GLY A 27 10.58 2.06 20.80
CA GLY A 27 9.65 1.74 21.90
C GLY A 27 8.19 1.54 21.45
N GLN A 28 7.94 1.52 20.15
CA GLN A 28 6.67 1.16 19.53
C GLN A 28 6.80 -0.32 19.12
N GLY A 29 5.86 -1.16 19.57
CA GLY A 29 5.83 -2.58 19.18
C GLY A 29 5.82 -2.78 17.66
N ASN A 30 6.13 -4.01 17.20
CA ASN A 30 6.26 -4.45 15.81
C ASN A 30 5.45 -3.60 14.79
N LEU A 31 6.10 -2.55 14.26
CA LEU A 31 5.52 -1.70 13.23
C LEU A 31 5.39 -2.49 11.94
N GLN A 32 4.22 -2.42 11.29
CA GLN A 32 3.90 -3.19 10.10
C GLN A 32 3.87 -2.31 8.86
N LEU A 33 4.41 -2.83 7.76
CA LEU A 33 4.25 -2.25 6.43
C LEU A 33 3.29 -3.18 5.66
N LEU A 34 2.20 -2.61 5.14
CA LEU A 34 1.25 -3.39 4.35
C LEU A 34 1.52 -3.15 2.86
N TRP A 35 1.85 -4.24 2.16
CA TRP A 35 2.10 -4.21 0.72
C TRP A 35 1.08 -5.07 -0.02
N LYS A 36 0.21 -4.44 -0.82
CA LYS A 36 -0.83 -5.14 -1.59
C LYS A 36 -0.51 -5.14 -3.08
N MET A 37 0.11 -6.21 -3.57
CA MET A 37 0.42 -6.43 -4.99
C MET A 37 0.22 -7.89 -5.40
N PRO A 38 -0.27 -8.16 -6.62
CA PRO A 38 -0.46 -9.54 -7.08
C PRO A 38 0.88 -10.26 -7.20
N ARG A 39 0.91 -11.54 -6.80
CA ARG A 39 2.02 -12.45 -7.07
C ARG A 39 1.78 -13.12 -8.41
N LYS A 40 2.79 -13.15 -9.29
CA LYS A 40 2.76 -14.04 -10.46
C LYS A 40 3.19 -15.44 -10.03
N THR A 41 2.40 -16.45 -10.37
CA THR A 41 2.80 -17.85 -10.20
C THR A 41 3.71 -18.26 -11.37
N SER A 42 4.39 -19.40 -11.23
CA SER A 42 5.25 -19.94 -12.29
C SER A 42 4.51 -20.29 -13.59
N ASN A 43 3.18 -20.40 -13.54
CA ASN A 43 2.35 -20.86 -14.65
C ASN A 43 1.50 -19.75 -15.31
N GLY A 44 1.66 -18.48 -14.92
CA GLY A 44 0.92 -17.34 -15.48
C GLY A 44 -0.09 -16.71 -14.52
N ASP A 45 -0.91 -15.78 -15.03
CA ASP A 45 -1.81 -14.94 -14.22
C ASP A 45 -3.13 -15.64 -13.79
N ASP A 46 -3.37 -16.89 -14.22
CA ASP A 46 -4.68 -17.60 -14.13
C ASP A 46 -4.73 -18.81 -13.18
N THR A 47 -3.72 -19.05 -12.34
CA THR A 47 -3.77 -20.18 -11.38
C THR A 47 -4.32 -19.79 -10.02
N ASP A 48 -5.06 -20.74 -9.44
CA ASP A 48 -5.71 -20.73 -8.13
C ASP A 48 -4.97 -19.90 -7.04
N PRO A 49 -5.60 -18.86 -6.47
CA PRO A 49 -5.05 -18.03 -5.40
C PRO A 49 -4.81 -18.77 -4.07
N SER A 50 -5.09 -20.09 -4.00
CA SER A 50 -4.76 -20.95 -2.86
C SER A 50 -3.36 -21.60 -2.90
N SER A 51 -2.59 -21.38 -3.97
CA SER A 51 -1.22 -21.90 -4.08
C SER A 51 -0.26 -21.15 -3.16
N THR A 52 -0.14 -21.64 -1.93
CA THR A 52 0.87 -21.23 -0.92
C THR A 52 2.30 -21.66 -1.28
N ASP A 53 2.45 -22.20 -2.48
CA ASP A 53 3.61 -22.96 -2.84
C ASP A 53 4.67 -21.92 -3.23
N PHE A 54 5.58 -21.65 -2.31
CA PHE A 54 6.82 -20.91 -2.57
C PHE A 54 7.72 -21.70 -3.53
N LEU A 55 7.20 -21.95 -4.73
CA LEU A 55 7.78 -22.71 -5.82
C LEU A 55 8.24 -21.74 -6.92
N GLY A 56 9.04 -22.27 -7.84
CA GLY A 56 9.65 -21.47 -8.91
C GLY A 56 10.39 -20.24 -8.34
N PRO A 57 10.08 -19.02 -8.82
CA PRO A 57 10.77 -17.82 -8.37
C PRO A 57 10.55 -17.48 -6.90
N TRP A 58 9.52 -18.02 -6.25
CA TRP A 58 9.24 -17.78 -4.83
C TRP A 58 10.04 -18.67 -3.88
N LYS A 59 10.70 -19.72 -4.39
CA LYS A 59 11.53 -20.61 -3.57
C LYS A 59 12.76 -19.90 -3.01
N GLU A 60 13.44 -19.13 -3.85
CA GLU A 60 14.60 -18.34 -3.44
C GLU A 60 14.17 -17.26 -2.45
N ILE A 61 13.05 -16.56 -2.75
CA ILE A 61 12.44 -15.55 -1.89
C ILE A 61 12.19 -16.08 -0.49
N LYS A 62 11.53 -17.24 -0.39
CA LYS A 62 11.32 -17.92 0.89
C LYS A 62 12.64 -18.23 1.57
N SER A 63 13.60 -18.82 0.85
CA SER A 63 14.91 -19.18 1.41
C SER A 63 15.65 -17.99 2.03
N ILE A 64 15.51 -16.81 1.43
CA ILE A 64 16.15 -15.58 1.91
C ILE A 64 15.43 -15.05 3.15
N LEU A 65 14.09 -15.02 3.09
CA LEU A 65 13.23 -14.42 4.11
C LEU A 65 12.89 -15.37 5.27
N SER A 66 13.30 -16.65 5.21
CA SER A 66 12.97 -17.64 6.24
C SER A 66 13.23 -17.12 7.66
N PRO A 67 14.38 -16.48 7.99
CA PRO A 67 14.62 -16.00 9.36
C PRO A 67 13.61 -14.93 9.80
N GLU A 68 13.27 -13.99 8.93
CA GLU A 68 12.28 -12.93 9.19
C GLU A 68 10.85 -13.47 9.21
N MET A 69 10.54 -14.49 8.40
CA MET A 69 9.25 -15.18 8.41
C MET A 69 9.06 -16.01 9.69
N ASP A 70 10.09 -16.76 10.09
CA ASP A 70 10.09 -17.59 11.30
C ASP A 70 9.99 -16.74 12.57
N SER A 71 10.50 -15.50 12.53
CA SER A 71 10.38 -14.50 13.61
C SER A 71 9.16 -13.57 13.48
N ASP A 72 8.25 -13.85 12.55
CA ASP A 72 7.01 -13.10 12.32
C ASP A 72 7.21 -11.60 12.00
N GLN A 73 8.37 -11.24 11.47
CA GLN A 73 8.69 -9.88 10.99
C GLN A 73 8.20 -9.65 9.56
N VAL A 74 8.14 -10.71 8.75
CA VAL A 74 7.65 -10.66 7.36
C VAL A 74 6.58 -11.73 7.17
N ARG A 75 5.41 -11.32 6.67
CA ARG A 75 4.35 -12.22 6.20
C ARG A 75 4.13 -12.01 4.71
N ILE A 76 4.34 -13.07 3.93
CA ILE A 76 3.94 -13.10 2.52
C ILE A 76 2.69 -13.96 2.45
N LEU A 77 1.57 -13.33 2.11
CA LEU A 77 0.28 -13.99 1.97
C LEU A 77 -0.16 -13.96 0.51
N ASP A 78 -0.82 -15.03 0.08
CA ASP A 78 -1.42 -15.14 -1.24
C ASP A 78 -2.63 -14.20 -1.33
N TRP A 79 -3.43 -14.23 -0.27
CA TRP A 79 -4.60 -13.40 -0.07
C TRP A 79 -4.72 -13.03 1.40
N ILE A 80 -5.08 -11.78 1.67
CA ILE A 80 -5.38 -11.32 3.02
C ILE A 80 -6.85 -11.69 3.29
N ILE A 81 -7.07 -12.60 4.25
CA ILE A 81 -8.43 -13.05 4.61
C ILE A 81 -9.24 -11.88 5.19
N ALA A 82 -8.61 -11.06 6.02
CA ALA A 82 -9.20 -9.83 6.52
C ALA A 82 -9.36 -8.82 5.39
N GLU A 83 -10.42 -8.01 5.46
CA GLU A 83 -10.52 -6.87 4.56
C GLU A 83 -9.30 -5.96 4.74
N PRO A 84 -8.65 -5.50 3.66
CA PRO A 84 -7.41 -4.74 3.78
C PRO A 84 -7.55 -3.48 4.65
N LYS A 85 -8.73 -2.87 4.63
CA LYS A 85 -9.11 -1.78 5.53
C LYS A 85 -9.04 -2.16 7.02
N SER A 86 -9.53 -3.33 7.42
CA SER A 86 -9.44 -3.79 8.82
C SER A 86 -7.99 -3.95 9.28
N VAL A 87 -7.08 -4.36 8.38
CA VAL A 87 -5.64 -4.44 8.68
C VAL A 87 -5.05 -3.05 8.89
N LEU A 88 -5.40 -2.09 8.03
CA LEU A 88 -4.99 -0.69 8.14
C LEU A 88 -5.50 -0.06 9.46
N GLU A 89 -6.71 -0.40 9.88
CA GLU A 89 -7.33 0.10 11.12
C GLU A 89 -6.79 -0.56 12.39
N SER A 90 -5.97 -1.60 12.28
CA SER A 90 -5.38 -2.29 13.44
C SER A 90 -4.47 -1.42 14.30
N GLY A 91 -4.05 -0.25 13.80
CA GLY A 91 -3.13 0.67 14.47
C GLY A 91 -1.66 0.26 14.39
N ASN A 92 -1.36 -0.90 13.80
CA ASN A 92 0.02 -1.40 13.70
C ASN A 92 0.68 -1.02 12.36
N VAL A 93 -0.11 -0.67 11.34
CA VAL A 93 0.41 -0.35 10.01
C VAL A 93 0.87 1.11 9.95
N VAL A 94 2.14 1.32 9.59
CA VAL A 94 2.74 2.67 9.51
C VAL A 94 2.90 3.20 8.09
N LEU A 95 2.85 2.30 7.10
CA LEU A 95 3.00 2.64 5.69
C LEU A 95 2.21 1.66 4.82
N SER A 96 1.50 2.21 3.83
CA SER A 96 0.82 1.46 2.79
C SER A 96 1.63 1.51 1.49
N VAL A 97 2.01 0.35 0.95
CA VAL A 97 2.64 0.23 -0.38
C VAL A 97 1.63 -0.37 -1.35
N ASN A 98 1.36 0.33 -2.44
CA ASN A 98 0.32 -0.06 -3.39
C ASN A 98 0.58 0.41 -4.81
N HIS A 99 -0.18 -0.12 -5.78
CA HIS A 99 -0.05 0.28 -7.17
C HIS A 99 -0.87 1.50 -7.57
N GLY A 100 -1.61 2.14 -6.66
CA GLY A 100 -2.50 3.24 -6.98
C GLY A 100 -3.89 2.82 -7.44
N GLY A 101 -4.34 1.60 -7.15
CA GLY A 101 -5.74 1.22 -7.37
C GLY A 101 -6.67 1.99 -6.43
N SER A 102 -7.75 2.57 -6.96
CA SER A 102 -8.65 3.49 -6.25
C SER A 102 -9.08 2.99 -4.86
N ASN A 103 -9.56 1.74 -4.74
CA ASN A 103 -10.07 1.23 -3.47
C ASN A 103 -9.00 1.28 -2.37
N PHE A 104 -7.84 0.67 -2.61
CA PHE A 104 -6.79 0.56 -1.59
C PHE A 104 -6.13 1.91 -1.29
N PHE A 105 -6.03 2.80 -2.30
CA PHE A 105 -5.59 4.17 -2.10
C PHE A 105 -6.50 4.92 -1.12
N HIS A 106 -7.82 4.81 -1.29
CA HIS A 106 -8.79 5.47 -0.42
C HIS A 106 -8.90 4.80 0.96
N GLU A 107 -8.75 3.47 1.06
CA GLU A 107 -8.67 2.78 2.35
C GLU A 107 -7.50 3.30 3.19
N ALA A 108 -6.31 3.43 2.59
CA ALA A 108 -5.13 4.01 3.26
C ALA A 108 -5.31 5.50 3.58
N LEU A 109 -5.95 6.25 2.68
CA LEU A 109 -6.29 7.66 2.88
C LEU A 109 -7.21 7.85 4.10
N CYS A 110 -8.29 7.09 4.18
CA CYS A 110 -9.29 7.17 5.25
C CYS A 110 -8.74 6.71 6.61
N THR A 111 -7.73 5.84 6.62
CA THR A 111 -7.05 5.40 7.85
C THR A 111 -5.91 6.33 8.27
N GLY A 112 -5.58 7.34 7.46
CA GLY A 112 -4.53 8.31 7.75
C GLY A 112 -3.12 7.72 7.70
N ILE A 113 -2.95 6.64 6.92
CA ILE A 113 -1.67 5.95 6.73
C ILE A 113 -0.97 6.54 5.50
N PRO A 114 0.31 6.94 5.61
CA PRO A 114 1.11 7.37 4.47
C PRO A 114 1.19 6.32 3.37
N GLN A 115 1.44 6.77 2.14
CA GLN A 115 1.42 5.88 0.98
C GLN A 115 2.70 5.95 0.15
N VAL A 116 3.20 4.78 -0.27
CA VAL A 116 4.13 4.65 -1.39
C VAL A 116 3.38 4.03 -2.55
N VAL A 117 3.31 4.77 -3.66
CA VAL A 117 2.53 4.38 -4.83
C VAL A 117 3.47 3.99 -5.96
N LEU A 118 3.26 2.79 -6.49
CA LEU A 118 3.97 2.20 -7.62
C LEU A 118 2.96 2.06 -8.78
N PRO A 119 2.60 3.13 -9.51
CA PRO A 119 1.65 3.03 -10.60
C PRO A 119 2.16 2.18 -11.76
N GLY A 120 1.27 1.33 -12.31
CA GLY A 120 1.56 0.48 -13.45
C GLY A 120 0.71 0.76 -14.69
N TRP A 121 -0.45 1.42 -14.56
CA TRP A 121 -1.39 1.66 -15.66
C TRP A 121 -2.39 2.79 -15.37
N ALA A 122 -2.88 3.43 -16.43
CA ALA A 122 -4.07 4.30 -16.42
C ALA A 122 -4.16 5.29 -15.24
N ASP A 123 -5.28 5.27 -14.53
CA ASP A 123 -5.64 6.13 -13.40
C ASP A 123 -4.72 5.96 -12.19
N CYS A 124 -3.95 4.88 -12.10
CA CYS A 124 -2.99 4.68 -11.01
C CYS A 124 -1.93 5.79 -10.98
N TYR A 125 -1.55 6.34 -12.13
CA TYR A 125 -0.60 7.46 -12.21
C TYR A 125 -1.16 8.73 -11.55
N ASP A 126 -2.48 8.96 -11.68
CA ASP A 126 -3.14 10.09 -11.04
C ASP A 126 -3.12 9.92 -9.52
N PHE A 127 -3.34 8.71 -9.01
CA PHE A 127 -3.25 8.44 -7.57
C PHE A 127 -1.83 8.62 -7.01
N ALA A 128 -0.82 8.20 -7.76
CA ALA A 128 0.58 8.44 -7.38
C ALA A 128 0.89 9.94 -7.30
N GLN A 129 0.43 10.72 -8.29
CA GLN A 129 0.59 12.16 -8.29
C GLN A 129 -0.22 12.84 -7.17
N ARG A 130 -1.43 12.37 -6.89
CA ARG A 130 -2.29 12.86 -5.80
C ARG A 130 -1.66 12.61 -4.43
N ALA A 131 -1.04 11.46 -4.21
CA ALA A 131 -0.34 11.17 -2.95
C ALA A 131 0.71 12.24 -2.62
N GLU A 132 1.48 12.68 -3.63
CA GLU A 132 2.50 13.71 -3.49
C GLU A 132 1.90 15.11 -3.33
N ILE A 133 0.89 15.47 -4.15
CA ILE A 133 0.21 16.79 -4.06
C ILE A 133 -0.43 16.99 -2.69
N LEU A 134 -1.07 15.94 -2.15
CA LEU A 134 -1.67 15.97 -0.82
C LEU A 134 -0.61 15.92 0.31
N GLY A 135 0.66 15.62 -0.03
CA GLY A 135 1.75 15.51 0.93
C GLY A 135 1.59 14.32 1.89
N ILE A 136 0.89 13.26 1.45
CA ILE A 136 0.60 12.05 2.24
C ILE A 136 1.38 10.83 1.73
N GLY A 137 2.17 10.98 0.68
CA GLY A 137 2.86 9.84 0.08
C GLY A 137 3.86 10.23 -1.00
N ARG A 138 4.43 9.20 -1.63
CA ARG A 138 5.47 9.30 -2.66
C ARG A 138 5.16 8.42 -3.87
N TRP A 139 5.53 8.89 -5.06
CA TRP A 139 5.53 8.08 -6.28
C TRP A 139 6.89 7.39 -6.45
N ALA A 140 6.95 6.09 -6.13
CA ALA A 140 8.21 5.36 -5.95
C ALA A 140 8.73 4.57 -7.16
N ASN A 141 8.18 4.79 -8.36
CA ASN A 141 8.69 4.24 -9.62
C ASN A 141 8.64 5.24 -10.77
N ARG A 142 8.73 6.53 -10.48
CA ARG A 142 8.61 7.60 -11.48
C ARG A 142 9.63 7.45 -12.61
N LYS A 143 10.86 7.00 -12.30
CA LYS A 143 11.93 6.72 -13.27
C LYS A 143 11.72 5.39 -13.98
N ALA A 144 11.32 4.35 -13.25
CA ALA A 144 11.21 2.99 -13.79
C ALA A 144 9.82 2.56 -14.30
N LYS A 145 8.82 3.44 -14.30
CA LYS A 145 7.46 3.15 -14.79
C LYS A 145 7.45 2.50 -16.19
N PRO A 146 6.53 1.55 -16.47
CA PRO A 146 5.51 1.00 -15.57
C PRO A 146 6.05 -0.06 -14.61
N TYR A 147 7.36 -0.31 -14.62
CA TYR A 147 8.05 -1.22 -13.72
C TYR A 147 8.54 -0.45 -12.49
N TRP A 148 9.51 -1.00 -11.78
CA TRP A 148 10.15 -0.37 -10.63
C TRP A 148 11.58 -0.90 -10.54
N ASN A 149 12.45 -0.17 -9.86
CA ASN A 149 13.80 -0.64 -9.56
C ASN A 149 14.06 -0.49 -8.07
N ARG A 150 15.05 -1.24 -7.60
CA ARG A 150 15.44 -1.31 -6.18
C ARG A 150 15.79 0.06 -5.61
N ASP A 151 16.68 0.79 -6.26
CA ASP A 151 17.25 2.00 -5.69
C ASP A 151 16.18 3.08 -5.54
N GLU A 152 15.36 3.28 -6.58
CA GLU A 152 14.26 4.22 -6.52
C GLU A 152 13.22 3.87 -5.45
N LEU A 153 12.81 2.60 -5.35
CA LEU A 153 11.84 2.21 -4.34
C LEU A 153 12.45 2.29 -2.93
N GLY A 154 13.68 1.82 -2.75
CA GLY A 154 14.39 1.85 -1.48
C GLY A 154 14.56 3.26 -0.95
N GLU A 155 15.03 4.19 -1.80
CA GLU A 155 15.14 5.62 -1.46
C GLU A 155 13.79 6.21 -1.02
N ASN A 156 12.70 5.89 -1.72
CA ASN A 156 11.38 6.40 -1.36
C ASN A 156 10.84 5.80 -0.04
N LEU A 157 11.10 4.51 0.22
CA LEU A 157 10.74 3.86 1.48
C LEU A 157 11.53 4.42 2.66
N GLU A 158 12.83 4.61 2.50
CA GLU A 158 13.69 5.21 3.53
C GLU A 158 13.27 6.65 3.82
N GLU A 159 13.04 7.45 2.79
CA GLU A 159 12.67 8.85 2.94
C GLU A 159 11.29 9.03 3.59
N ILE A 160 10.29 8.22 3.22
CA ILE A 160 8.95 8.34 3.83
C ILE A 160 8.92 7.84 5.29
N LEU A 161 9.74 6.84 5.64
CA LEU A 161 9.77 6.27 6.99
C LEU A 161 10.71 7.02 7.94
N PHE A 162 11.85 7.50 7.43
CA PHE A 162 12.95 8.01 8.25
C PHE A 162 13.55 9.32 7.75
N GLY A 163 13.14 9.79 6.57
CA GLY A 163 13.59 11.06 6.01
C GLY A 163 13.12 12.26 6.83
N THR A 164 13.66 13.42 6.46
CA THR A 164 13.41 14.69 7.17
C THR A 164 11.92 15.06 7.21
N ASP A 165 11.19 14.75 6.14
CA ASP A 165 9.76 15.04 6.01
C ASP A 165 8.85 13.95 6.58
N SER A 166 9.39 12.82 7.06
CA SER A 166 8.60 11.64 7.44
C SER A 166 7.49 11.98 8.46
N LYS A 167 7.85 12.69 9.54
CA LYS A 167 6.87 13.10 10.57
C LYS A 167 5.80 14.03 10.02
N MET A 168 6.16 14.91 9.09
CA MET A 168 5.22 15.82 8.45
C MET A 168 4.24 15.06 7.55
N ILE A 169 4.74 14.11 6.75
CA ILE A 169 3.90 13.26 5.88
C ILE A 169 2.91 12.46 6.72
N GLN A 170 3.39 11.83 7.81
CA GLN A 170 2.53 11.10 8.75
C GLN A 170 1.46 12.00 9.37
N ALA A 171 1.84 13.21 9.81
CA ALA A 171 0.89 14.16 10.38
C ALA A 171 -0.16 14.60 9.35
N ARG A 172 0.24 14.86 8.10
CA ARG A 172 -0.67 15.23 7.00
C ARG A 172 -1.65 14.11 6.66
N ALA A 173 -1.19 12.86 6.61
CA ALA A 173 -2.06 11.72 6.34
C ALA A 173 -3.15 11.61 7.43
N LYS A 174 -2.76 11.69 8.71
CA LYS A 174 -3.69 11.68 9.86
C LYS A 174 -4.65 12.86 9.84
N ASP A 175 -4.15 14.06 9.58
CA ASP A 175 -4.98 15.27 9.50
C ASP A 175 -6.00 15.19 8.36
N LEU A 176 -5.60 14.69 7.20
CA LEU A 176 -6.48 14.55 6.05
C LEU A 176 -7.60 13.53 6.31
N ALA A 177 -7.28 12.39 6.90
CA ALA A 177 -8.25 11.39 7.33
C ALA A 177 -9.25 11.96 8.35
N LYS A 178 -8.76 12.76 9.30
CA LYS A 178 -9.61 13.42 10.31
C LYS A 178 -10.55 14.47 9.70
N ARG A 179 -10.08 15.24 8.71
CA ARG A 179 -10.88 16.28 8.05
C ARG A 179 -11.97 15.73 7.15
N HIS A 180 -11.74 14.57 6.56
CA HIS A 180 -12.66 13.93 5.61
C HIS A 180 -13.06 12.55 6.13
N PRO A 181 -13.91 12.49 7.17
CA PRO A 181 -14.33 11.22 7.74
C PRO A 181 -15.01 10.36 6.69
N GLU A 182 -14.72 9.07 6.75
CA GLU A 182 -15.22 8.10 5.78
C GLU A 182 -16.74 8.12 5.69
N GLY A 183 -17.25 8.10 4.46
CA GLY A 183 -18.68 8.05 4.20
C GLY A 183 -19.42 9.38 4.33
N ALA A 184 -18.83 10.44 4.90
CA ALA A 184 -19.53 11.73 4.98
C ALA A 184 -19.96 12.25 3.59
N GLY A 185 -19.06 12.18 2.61
CA GLY A 185 -19.37 12.56 1.23
C GLY A 185 -20.40 11.65 0.55
N ARG A 186 -20.32 10.33 0.78
CA ARG A 186 -21.24 9.36 0.16
C ARG A 186 -22.66 9.51 0.72
N SER A 187 -22.79 9.73 2.03
CA SER A 187 -24.08 9.97 2.68
C SER A 187 -24.69 11.26 2.16
N LYS A 188 -23.91 12.34 2.10
CA LYS A 188 -24.40 13.60 1.52
C LYS A 188 -24.84 13.43 0.07
N ALA A 189 -24.06 12.75 -0.76
CA ALA A 189 -24.45 12.49 -2.15
C ALA A 189 -25.74 11.66 -2.25
N ALA A 190 -25.91 10.64 -1.41
CA ALA A 190 -27.13 9.84 -1.37
C ALA A 190 -28.35 10.68 -0.99
N ASP A 191 -28.23 11.54 0.02
CA ASP A 191 -29.30 12.45 0.43
C ASP A 191 -29.72 13.40 -0.71
N GLU A 192 -28.76 13.98 -1.43
CA GLU A 192 -29.04 14.85 -2.58
C GLU A 192 -29.70 14.10 -3.75
N ILE A 193 -29.26 12.87 -4.05
CA ILE A 193 -29.89 12.05 -5.10
C ILE A 193 -31.34 11.71 -4.72
N LEU A 194 -31.59 11.33 -3.47
CA LEU A 194 -32.93 11.02 -2.99
C LEU A 194 -33.84 12.25 -3.00
N ALA A 195 -33.32 13.44 -2.68
CA ALA A 195 -34.07 14.68 -2.79
C ALA A 195 -34.53 14.94 -4.24
N LEU A 196 -33.63 14.79 -5.22
CA LEU A 196 -33.97 14.96 -6.64
C LEU A 196 -35.02 13.97 -7.15
N LEU A 197 -35.03 12.75 -6.62
CA LEU A 197 -36.03 11.74 -6.98
C LEU A 197 -37.39 11.97 -6.30
N GLY A 198 -37.39 12.64 -5.14
CA GLY A 198 -38.59 12.99 -4.38
C GLY A 198 -39.29 14.27 -4.85
N GLU A 199 -38.61 15.13 -5.62
CA GLU A 199 -39.22 16.28 -6.25
C GLU A 199 -40.16 15.83 -7.37
N PRO A 200 -41.45 16.26 -7.38
CA PRO A 200 -42.32 15.97 -8.51
C PRO A 200 -41.70 16.58 -9.75
N THR A 201 -41.41 15.75 -10.75
CA THR A 201 -40.92 16.19 -12.06
C THR A 201 -41.91 17.21 -12.62
N SER A 202 -41.58 18.50 -12.49
CA SER A 202 -42.36 19.55 -13.13
C SER A 202 -42.25 19.32 -14.63
N LYS A 203 -43.38 18.95 -15.22
CA LYS A 203 -43.62 18.68 -16.64
C LYS A 203 -42.68 19.47 -17.55
N VAL A 204 -41.87 18.76 -18.33
CA VAL A 204 -41.34 19.23 -19.61
C VAL A 204 -42.27 18.70 -20.70
#